data_AF-A0A9Q0P6R7-F1
#
_entry.id   AF-A0A9Q0P6R7-F1
#
_cell.length_a   1.000
_cell.length_b   1.000
_cell.length_c   1.000
_cell.angle_alpha   90.00
_cell.angle_beta   90.00
_cell.angle_gamma   90.00
#
_symmetry.space_group_name_H-M   'P 1'
#
loop_
_entity.id
_entity.type
_entity.pdbx_description
1 polymer ?
#
loop_
_entity_poly.entity_id
_entity_poly.type
_entity_poly.pdbx_seq_one_letter_code
_entity_poly.pdbx_strand_id
1 'polypeptide(L)'
;MAKKENESKTFHSLVESADRKFARVRDLPLYGRAPQNHYFQKVFRAYTRLWKYQQDNRSKLVDCGLSRWEIGEIASRIGQLYFNQYMRSSEARFLVEAYVFYEAILERKYFDSGGSGKAKVAVGVRFKELRFYARFLLVALILNKIDMVRLLAERFKTLVDDSKANFR
;
A
#
# COMPACT_ATOMS: atom_id res chain seq x y z
N MET A 1 -17.60 -22.07 12.04
CA MET A 1 -16.92 -20.88 12.60
C MET A 1 -15.41 -21.04 12.68
N ALA A 2 -14.87 -22.13 13.25
CA ALA A 2 -13.42 -22.38 13.35
C ALA A 2 -12.61 -22.27 12.04
N LYS A 3 -13.15 -22.73 10.90
CA LYS A 3 -12.46 -22.66 9.60
C LYS A 3 -12.29 -21.23 9.06
N LYS A 4 -13.31 -20.37 9.25
CA LYS A 4 -13.26 -18.94 8.84
C LYS A 4 -12.27 -18.16 9.69
N GLU A 5 -12.25 -18.42 11.00
CA GLU A 5 -11.31 -17.78 11.92
C GLU A 5 -9.86 -18.18 11.63
N ASN A 6 -9.63 -19.44 11.22
CA ASN A 6 -8.31 -19.91 10.82
C ASN A 6 -7.80 -19.23 9.54
N GLU A 7 -8.68 -18.96 8.58
CA GLU A 7 -8.33 -18.23 7.34
C GLU A 7 -7.96 -16.76 7.62
N SER A 8 -8.68 -16.09 8.51
CA SER A 8 -8.34 -14.73 8.97
C SER A 8 -6.98 -14.70 9.70
N LYS A 9 -6.74 -15.63 10.64
CA LYS A 9 -5.44 -15.76 11.33
C LYS A 9 -4.30 -16.04 10.35
N THR A 10 -4.53 -16.90 9.37
CA THR A 10 -3.56 -17.21 8.31
C THR A 10 -3.25 -15.96 7.48
N PHE A 11 -4.27 -15.18 7.11
CA PHE A 11 -4.09 -13.93 6.40
C PHE A 11 -3.23 -12.93 7.18
N HIS A 12 -3.55 -12.68 8.45
CA HIS A 12 -2.77 -11.75 9.28
C HIS A 12 -1.31 -12.23 9.50
N SER A 13 -1.10 -13.55 9.64
CA SER A 13 0.26 -14.12 9.70
C SER A 13 1.03 -13.90 8.39
N LEU A 14 0.37 -14.05 7.23
CA LEU A 14 0.98 -13.76 5.93
C LEU A 14 1.32 -12.28 5.78
N VAL A 15 0.45 -11.37 6.22
CA VAL A 15 0.69 -9.92 6.26
C VAL A 15 1.93 -9.61 7.10
N GLU A 16 1.96 -10.05 8.35
CA GLU A 16 3.07 -9.80 9.27
C GLU A 16 4.40 -10.39 8.74
N SER A 17 4.33 -11.58 8.14
CA SER A 17 5.48 -12.22 7.49
C SER A 17 5.98 -11.45 6.26
N ALA A 18 5.09 -10.84 5.47
CA ALA A 18 5.46 -10.00 4.34
C ALA A 18 6.06 -8.67 4.81
N ASP A 19 5.44 -8.02 5.80
CA ASP A 19 5.87 -6.74 6.36
C ASP A 19 7.24 -6.83 7.04
N ARG A 20 7.52 -7.92 7.78
CA ARG A 20 8.86 -8.17 8.33
C ARG A 20 9.94 -8.26 7.25
N LYS A 21 9.63 -8.87 6.10
CA LYS A 21 10.58 -8.94 4.97
C LYS A 21 10.69 -7.57 4.28
N PHE A 22 9.57 -6.85 4.17
CA PHE A 22 9.53 -5.51 3.61
C PHE A 22 10.40 -4.53 4.39
N ALA A 23 10.29 -4.52 5.73
CA ALA A 23 11.07 -3.64 6.61
C ALA A 23 12.57 -3.80 6.36
N ARG A 24 13.05 -5.04 6.24
CA ARG A 24 14.45 -5.34 5.92
C ARG A 24 14.90 -4.69 4.61
N VAL A 25 14.09 -4.73 3.55
CA VAL A 25 14.40 -4.12 2.24
C VAL A 25 14.36 -2.60 2.27
N ARG A 26 13.44 -2.02 3.06
CA ARG A 26 13.35 -0.57 3.24
C ARG A 26 14.59 -0.02 3.94
N ASP A 27 15.09 -0.73 4.95
CA ASP A 27 16.20 -0.25 5.80
C ASP A 27 17.58 -0.52 5.19
N LEU A 28 17.63 -1.22 4.05
CA LEU A 28 18.85 -1.51 3.31
C LEU A 28 19.33 -0.27 2.51
N PRO A 29 20.63 0.07 2.55
CA PRO A 29 21.19 1.18 1.77
C PRO A 29 20.78 1.13 0.30
N LEU A 30 20.50 2.29 -0.29
CA LEU A 30 20.16 2.42 -1.71
C LEU A 30 21.35 2.02 -2.60
N TYR A 31 22.57 2.24 -2.11
CA TYR A 31 23.83 1.94 -2.80
C TYR A 31 24.67 0.97 -1.99
N GLY A 32 25.28 0.00 -2.65
CA GLY A 32 26.17 -1.00 -2.03
C GLY A 32 26.04 -2.39 -2.66
N ARG A 33 27.14 -3.14 -2.64
CA ARG A 33 27.34 -4.46 -3.26
C ARG A 33 26.58 -5.61 -2.56
N ALA A 34 25.40 -5.35 -2.02
CA ALA A 34 24.57 -6.36 -1.35
C ALA A 34 23.72 -7.13 -2.38
N PRO A 35 23.29 -8.37 -2.10
CA PRO A 35 22.40 -9.16 -2.96
C PRO A 35 20.94 -8.63 -2.92
N GLN A 36 20.77 -7.35 -3.22
CA GLN A 36 19.50 -6.60 -3.07
C GLN A 36 18.38 -7.14 -3.97
N ASN A 37 18.74 -7.60 -5.18
CA ASN A 37 17.79 -8.22 -6.09
C ASN A 37 17.18 -9.50 -5.50
N HIS A 38 17.94 -10.27 -4.72
CA HIS A 38 17.41 -11.47 -4.07
C HIS A 38 16.39 -11.11 -2.98
N TYR A 39 16.63 -10.05 -2.21
CA TYR A 39 15.67 -9.57 -1.22
C TYR A 39 14.39 -9.03 -1.84
N PHE A 40 14.49 -8.23 -2.92
CA PHE A 40 13.32 -7.78 -3.68
C PHE A 40 12.46 -8.97 -4.13
N GLN A 41 13.07 -9.96 -4.78
CA GLN A 41 12.35 -11.16 -5.24
C GLN A 41 11.68 -11.93 -4.09
N LYS A 42 12.34 -12.02 -2.92
CA LYS A 42 11.79 -12.68 -1.75
C LYS A 42 10.59 -11.94 -1.16
N VAL A 43 10.65 -10.61 -1.07
CA VAL A 43 9.53 -9.79 -0.59
C VAL A 43 8.39 -9.78 -1.59
N PHE A 44 8.70 -9.61 -2.88
CA PHE A 44 7.72 -9.61 -3.96
C PHE A 44 6.92 -10.91 -3.98
N ARG A 45 7.59 -12.07 -3.94
CA ARG A 45 6.93 -13.39 -3.85
C ARG A 45 6.02 -13.51 -2.62
N ALA A 46 6.42 -12.94 -1.48
CA ALA A 46 5.58 -12.96 -0.27
C ALA A 46 4.30 -12.13 -0.47
N TYR A 47 4.39 -10.93 -1.04
CA TYR A 47 3.22 -10.11 -1.33
C TYR A 47 2.35 -10.69 -2.46
N THR A 48 2.92 -11.29 -3.51
CA THR A 48 2.13 -11.97 -4.55
C THR A 48 1.34 -13.14 -3.97
N ARG A 49 1.96 -13.94 -3.08
CA ARG A 49 1.27 -15.03 -2.37
C ARG A 49 0.14 -14.49 -1.48
N LEU A 50 0.41 -13.43 -0.72
CA LEU A 50 -0.59 -12.76 0.12
C LEU A 50 -1.76 -12.22 -0.70
N TRP A 51 -1.46 -11.54 -1.81
CA TRP A 51 -2.46 -10.97 -2.72
C TRP A 51 -3.34 -12.06 -3.33
N LYS A 52 -2.74 -13.16 -3.79
CA LYS A 52 -3.50 -14.32 -4.29
C LYS A 52 -4.40 -14.92 -3.21
N TYR A 53 -3.86 -15.14 -2.00
CA TYR A 53 -4.65 -15.66 -0.88
C TYR A 53 -5.84 -14.76 -0.54
N GLN A 54 -5.64 -13.44 -0.58
CA GLN A 54 -6.68 -12.45 -0.36
C GLN A 54 -7.77 -12.52 -1.43
N GLN A 55 -7.41 -12.65 -2.71
CA GLN A 55 -8.38 -12.76 -3.80
C GLN A 55 -9.21 -14.05 -3.68
N ASP A 56 -8.53 -15.18 -3.45
CA ASP A 56 -9.17 -16.50 -3.38
C ASP A 56 -10.13 -16.63 -2.18
N ASN A 57 -9.88 -15.90 -1.08
CA ASN A 57 -10.67 -15.97 0.16
C ASN A 57 -11.43 -14.67 0.49
N ARG A 58 -11.61 -13.78 -0.49
CA ARG A 58 -12.11 -12.42 -0.27
C ARG A 58 -13.43 -12.36 0.51
N SER A 59 -14.43 -13.15 0.11
CA SER A 59 -15.75 -13.16 0.76
C SER A 59 -15.64 -13.51 2.24
N LYS A 60 -14.86 -14.54 2.56
CA LYS A 60 -14.66 -15.02 3.94
C LYS A 60 -13.86 -14.05 4.78
N LEU A 61 -12.87 -13.37 4.19
CA LEU A 61 -12.09 -12.34 4.90
C LEU A 61 -12.97 -11.11 5.22
N VAL A 62 -13.82 -10.70 4.28
CA VAL A 62 -14.79 -9.61 4.51
C VAL A 62 -15.79 -9.99 5.60
N ASP A 63 -16.31 -11.23 5.60
CA ASP A 63 -17.15 -11.75 6.68
C ASP A 63 -16.45 -11.72 8.06
N CYS A 64 -15.12 -11.85 8.08
CA CYS A 64 -14.31 -11.79 9.30
C CYS A 64 -13.89 -10.37 9.69
N GLY A 65 -14.40 -9.34 9.01
CA GLY A 65 -14.13 -7.94 9.33
C GLY A 65 -12.89 -7.35 8.64
N LEU A 66 -12.36 -7.96 7.57
CA LEU A 66 -11.28 -7.37 6.78
C LEU A 66 -11.71 -6.01 6.25
N SER A 67 -10.99 -4.98 6.67
CA SER A 67 -11.26 -3.61 6.26
C SER A 67 -10.72 -3.32 4.87
N ARG A 68 -11.43 -2.48 4.11
CA ARG A 68 -11.01 -2.07 2.75
C ARG A 68 -9.62 -1.41 2.75
N TRP A 69 -9.31 -0.63 3.79
CA TRP A 69 -8.03 0.05 3.91
C TRP A 69 -6.85 -0.92 4.07
N GLU A 70 -7.06 -2.13 4.63
CA GLU A 70 -6.01 -3.15 4.76
C GLU A 70 -5.60 -3.68 3.38
N ILE A 71 -6.58 -3.87 2.48
CA ILE A 71 -6.32 -4.23 1.08
C ILE A 71 -5.56 -3.10 0.38
N GLY A 72 -5.96 -1.85 0.64
CA GLY A 72 -5.25 -0.66 0.15
C GLY A 72 -3.81 -0.58 0.62
N GLU A 73 -3.53 -0.94 1.89
CA GLU A 73 -2.17 -0.99 2.43
C GLU A 73 -1.31 -2.03 1.72
N ILE A 74 -1.82 -3.25 1.51
CA ILE A 74 -1.10 -4.30 0.77
C ILE A 74 -0.76 -3.83 -0.65
N ALA A 75 -1.74 -3.26 -1.36
CA ALA A 75 -1.53 -2.72 -2.71
C ALA A 75 -0.48 -1.58 -2.68
N SER A 76 -0.54 -0.69 -1.68
CA SER A 76 0.42 0.39 -1.53
C SER A 76 1.84 -0.13 -1.27
N ARG A 77 2.00 -1.24 -0.55
CA ARG A 77 3.30 -1.89 -0.33
C ARG A 77 3.86 -2.50 -1.61
N ILE A 78 3.01 -3.12 -2.42
CA ILE A 78 3.43 -3.66 -3.73
C ILE A 78 3.90 -2.52 -4.65
N GLY A 79 3.12 -1.43 -4.75
CA GLY A 79 3.54 -0.24 -5.49
C GLY A 79 4.86 0.35 -4.98
N GLN A 80 5.08 0.33 -3.67
CA GLN A 80 6.34 0.77 -3.07
C GLN A 80 7.52 -0.13 -3.45
N LEU A 81 7.33 -1.46 -3.56
CA LEU A 81 8.38 -2.37 -4.03
C LEU A 81 8.79 -2.05 -5.46
N TYR A 82 7.82 -1.84 -6.34
CA TYR A 82 8.07 -1.42 -7.72
C TYR A 82 8.83 -0.10 -7.78
N PHE A 83 8.40 0.90 -7.01
CA PHE A 83 9.10 2.19 -6.96
C PHE A 83 10.53 2.06 -6.42
N ASN A 84 10.74 1.27 -5.37
CA ASN A 84 12.07 1.02 -4.83
C ASN A 84 12.98 0.32 -5.84
N GLN A 85 12.44 -0.59 -6.65
CA GLN A 85 13.20 -1.24 -7.72
C GLN A 85 13.55 -0.24 -8.83
N TYR A 86 12.61 0.63 -9.23
CA TYR A 86 12.88 1.74 -10.15
C TYR A 86 14.02 2.63 -9.66
N MET A 87 14.01 3.05 -8.39
CA MET A 87 15.08 3.89 -7.82
C MET A 87 16.47 3.24 -7.86
N ARG A 88 16.55 1.91 -8.01
CA ARG A 88 17.81 1.16 -8.04
C ARG A 88 18.25 0.81 -9.46
N SER A 89 17.33 0.42 -10.35
CA SER A 89 17.67 0.00 -11.72
C SER A 89 17.44 1.08 -12.77
N SER A 90 16.73 2.15 -12.43
CA SER A 90 16.28 3.20 -13.35
C SER A 90 15.41 2.69 -14.51
N GLU A 91 14.88 1.48 -14.42
CA GLU A 91 14.02 0.92 -15.46
C GLU A 91 12.59 1.46 -15.34
N ALA A 92 12.16 2.25 -16.33
CA ALA A 92 10.85 2.92 -16.34
C ALA A 92 9.66 1.97 -16.18
N ARG A 93 9.77 0.71 -16.63
CA ARG A 93 8.72 -0.32 -16.46
C ARG A 93 8.25 -0.44 -15.01
N PHE A 94 9.17 -0.42 -14.04
CA PHE A 94 8.80 -0.56 -12.63
C PHE A 94 8.09 0.68 -12.10
N LEU A 95 8.43 1.87 -12.63
CA LEU A 95 7.73 3.09 -12.29
C LEU A 95 6.29 3.09 -12.80
N VAL A 96 6.07 2.59 -14.02
CA VAL A 96 4.73 2.42 -14.61
C VAL A 96 3.90 1.42 -13.78
N GLU A 97 4.47 0.29 -13.38
CA GLU A 97 3.79 -0.67 -12.51
C GLU A 97 3.40 -0.03 -11.16
N ALA A 98 4.30 0.72 -10.53
CA ALA A 98 4.00 1.43 -9.29
C ALA A 98 2.82 2.40 -9.47
N TYR A 99 2.77 3.13 -10.58
CA TYR A 99 1.68 4.04 -10.92
C TYR A 99 0.36 3.30 -11.04
N VAL A 100 0.30 2.19 -11.78
CA VAL A 100 -0.93 1.38 -11.95
C VAL A 100 -1.48 0.92 -10.60
N PHE A 101 -0.61 0.48 -9.68
CA PHE A 101 -1.03 0.11 -8.32
C PHE A 101 -1.59 1.31 -7.55
N TYR A 102 -0.97 2.48 -7.64
CA TYR A 102 -1.45 3.66 -6.91
C TYR A 102 -2.74 4.24 -7.48
N GLU A 103 -2.88 4.28 -8.81
CA GLU A 103 -4.11 4.68 -9.49
C GLU A 103 -5.26 3.73 -9.12
N ALA A 104 -5.01 2.42 -9.15
CA ALA A 104 -5.96 1.41 -8.72
C ALA A 104 -6.44 1.59 -7.27
N ILE A 105 -5.59 2.09 -6.37
CA ILE A 105 -5.95 2.38 -4.98
C ILE A 105 -6.83 3.62 -4.88
N LEU A 106 -6.49 4.66 -5.64
CA LEU A 106 -7.25 5.91 -5.70
C LEU A 106 -8.66 5.68 -6.25
N GLU A 107 -8.78 4.96 -7.36
CA GLU A 107 -10.06 4.67 -8.02
C GLU A 107 -11.01 3.84 -7.16
N ARG A 108 -10.46 2.81 -6.48
CA ARG A 108 -11.25 1.92 -5.61
C ARG A 108 -11.54 2.52 -4.23
N LYS A 109 -11.01 3.71 -3.95
CA LYS A 109 -11.24 4.48 -2.73
C LYS A 109 -10.98 3.63 -1.48
N TYR A 110 -9.85 2.91 -1.43
CA TYR A 110 -9.58 1.98 -0.32
C TYR A 110 -9.44 2.65 1.04
N PHE A 111 -9.05 3.93 1.07
CA PHE A 111 -8.95 4.72 2.30
C PHE A 111 -10.22 5.53 2.61
N ASP A 112 -11.19 5.54 1.70
CA ASP A 112 -12.46 6.23 1.92
C ASP A 112 -13.29 5.42 2.92
N SER A 113 -13.64 6.06 4.03
CA SER A 113 -14.34 5.43 5.16
C SER A 113 -15.84 5.35 4.87
N GLY A 114 -16.20 4.90 3.67
CA GLY A 114 -17.58 4.80 3.21
C GLY A 114 -18.33 3.69 3.95
N GLY A 115 -18.98 4.03 5.06
CA GLY A 115 -20.07 3.22 5.63
C GLY A 115 -20.16 3.12 7.16
N SER A 116 -19.11 3.37 7.93
CA SER A 116 -19.18 3.36 9.40
C SER A 116 -19.15 4.80 9.93
N GLY A 117 -20.35 5.38 10.05
CA GLY A 117 -20.56 6.77 10.44
C GLY A 117 -19.61 7.24 11.54
N LYS A 118 -18.79 8.24 11.24
CA LYS A 118 -18.00 9.05 12.19
C LYS A 118 -17.25 8.26 13.28
N ALA A 119 -16.98 6.96 13.08
CA ALA A 119 -16.03 6.26 13.92
C ALA A 119 -14.68 6.85 13.54
N LYS A 120 -14.08 7.64 14.46
CA LYS A 120 -12.75 8.25 14.31
C LYS A 120 -11.89 7.34 13.45
N VAL A 121 -11.61 7.74 12.21
CA VAL A 121 -10.63 7.04 11.37
C VAL A 121 -9.41 6.90 12.25
N ALA A 122 -9.05 5.66 12.60
CA ALA A 122 -7.98 5.44 13.55
C ALA A 122 -6.76 6.23 13.06
N VAL A 123 -6.10 6.97 13.95
CA VAL A 123 -5.00 7.88 13.60
C VAL A 123 -3.97 7.16 12.68
N GLY A 124 -3.75 5.87 12.95
CA GLY A 124 -2.90 5.00 12.13
C GLY A 124 -3.34 4.84 10.67
N VAL A 125 -4.65 4.72 10.39
CA VAL A 125 -5.18 4.66 9.01
C VAL A 125 -4.97 5.99 8.29
N ARG A 126 -5.17 7.11 8.98
CA ARG A 126 -4.93 8.43 8.41
C ARG A 126 -3.46 8.63 8.02
N PHE A 127 -2.52 8.21 8.86
CA PHE A 127 -1.10 8.23 8.51
C PHE A 127 -0.77 7.35 7.30
N LYS A 128 -1.41 6.19 7.16
CA LYS A 128 -1.22 5.31 6.00
C LYS A 128 -1.71 6.00 4.72
N GLU A 129 -2.88 6.63 4.77
CA GLU A 129 -3.45 7.39 3.66
C GLU A 129 -2.55 8.57 3.24
N LEU A 130 -2.09 9.39 4.20
CA LEU A 130 -1.17 10.50 3.92
C LEU A 130 0.10 10.02 3.22
N ARG A 131 0.71 8.93 3.72
CA ARG A 131 1.91 8.35 3.11
C ARG A 131 1.64 7.78 1.73
N PHE A 132 0.44 7.25 1.49
CA PHE A 132 0.03 6.80 0.16
C PHE A 132 -0.02 7.97 -0.84
N TYR A 133 -0.74 9.05 -0.51
CA TYR A 133 -0.83 10.23 -1.39
C TYR A 133 0.55 10.85 -1.68
N ALA A 134 1.41 10.98 -0.67
CA ALA A 134 2.76 11.52 -0.86
C ALA A 134 3.60 10.68 -1.84
N ARG A 135 3.51 9.34 -1.78
CA ARG A 135 4.21 8.45 -2.72
C ARG A 135 3.62 8.50 -4.12
N PHE A 136 2.29 8.57 -4.22
CA PHE A 136 1.63 8.63 -5.51
C PHE A 136 1.96 9.94 -6.23
N LEU A 137 1.96 11.06 -5.51
CA LEU A 137 2.41 12.36 -6.02
C LEU A 137 3.80 12.28 -6.63
N LEU A 138 4.75 11.65 -5.93
CA LEU A 138 6.12 11.49 -6.42
C LEU A 138 6.17 10.67 -7.72
N VAL A 139 5.46 9.54 -7.76
CA VAL A 139 5.43 8.68 -8.96
C VAL A 139 4.77 9.39 -10.15
N ALA A 140 3.64 10.07 -9.92
CA ALA A 140 2.95 10.82 -10.96
C ALA A 140 3.81 11.98 -11.50
N LEU A 141 4.57 12.65 -10.62
CA LEU A 141 5.49 13.71 -11.01
C LEU A 141 6.63 13.20 -11.89
N ILE A 142 7.27 12.09 -11.51
CA ILE A 142 8.38 11.51 -12.30
C ILE A 142 7.88 11.02 -13.67
N LEU A 143 6.65 10.50 -13.76
CA LEU A 143 6.01 10.11 -15.04
C LEU A 143 5.42 11.29 -15.82
N ASN A 144 5.59 12.52 -15.34
CA ASN A 144 5.05 13.74 -15.97
C ASN A 144 3.53 13.71 -16.21
N LYS A 145 2.76 13.09 -15.29
CA LYS A 145 1.29 13.01 -15.34
C LYS A 145 0.67 14.24 -14.65
N ILE A 146 0.85 15.42 -15.23
CA ILE A 146 0.55 16.71 -14.59
C ILE A 146 -0.89 16.83 -14.08
N ASP A 147 -1.88 16.35 -14.83
CA ASP A 147 -3.28 16.41 -14.37
C ASP A 147 -3.52 15.56 -13.11
N MET A 148 -2.89 14.37 -13.06
CA MET A 148 -2.92 13.52 -11.87
C MET A 148 -2.17 14.19 -10.70
N VAL A 149 -1.04 14.84 -10.96
CA VAL A 149 -0.30 15.59 -9.92
C VAL A 149 -1.17 16.68 -9.31
N ARG A 150 -1.89 17.47 -10.13
CA ARG A 150 -2.79 18.52 -9.66
C ARG A 150 -3.91 17.95 -8.79
N LEU A 151 -4.59 16.90 -9.28
CA LEU A 151 -5.65 16.21 -8.55
C LEU A 151 -5.16 15.68 -7.19
N LEU A 152 -4.01 15.02 -7.18
CA LEU A 152 -3.43 14.45 -5.96
C LEU A 152 -2.97 15.53 -4.99
N ALA A 153 -2.43 16.65 -5.47
CA ALA A 153 -1.95 17.74 -4.63
C ALA A 153 -3.10 18.43 -3.91
N GLU A 154 -4.21 18.66 -4.61
CA GLU A 154 -5.44 19.20 -4.01
C GLU A 154 -5.98 18.25 -2.93
N ARG A 155 -6.14 16.96 -3.25
CA ARG A 155 -6.63 15.96 -2.28
C ARG A 155 -5.70 15.82 -1.08
N PHE A 156 -4.39 15.82 -1.31
CA PHE A 156 -3.41 15.72 -0.24
C PHE A 156 -3.45 16.93 0.69
N LYS A 157 -3.62 18.14 0.14
CA LYS A 157 -3.79 19.36 0.93
C LYS A 157 -5.02 19.26 1.83
N THR A 158 -6.19 18.95 1.26
CA THR A 158 -7.43 18.75 2.03
C THR A 158 -7.25 17.72 3.14
N LEU A 159 -6.61 16.59 2.82
CA LEU A 159 -6.36 15.53 3.79
C LEU A 159 -5.43 15.96 4.95
N VAL A 160 -4.40 16.75 4.66
CA VAL A 160 -3.49 17.29 5.67
C VAL A 160 -4.22 18.28 6.58
N ASP A 161 -5.02 19.18 6.01
CA ASP A 161 -5.78 20.17 6.76
C ASP A 161 -6.83 19.51 7.66
N ASP A 162 -7.55 18.51 7.14
CA ASP A 162 -8.47 17.66 7.93
C ASP A 162 -7.74 16.92 9.07
N SER A 163 -6.54 16.41 8.80
CA SER A 163 -5.75 15.70 9.81
C SER A 163 -5.31 16.63 10.94
N LYS A 164 -4.89 17.86 10.61
CA LYS A 164 -4.54 18.88 11.61
C LYS A 164 -5.73 19.31 12.46
N ALA A 165 -6.93 19.37 11.89
CA ALA A 165 -8.14 19.73 12.62
C ALA A 165 -8.59 18.64 13.60
N ASN A 166 -8.45 17.37 13.21
CA ASN A 166 -9.03 16.23 13.93
C ASN A 166 -8.08 15.53 14.92
N PHE A 167 -6.76 15.76 14.84
CA PHE A 167 -5.74 15.02 15.62
C PHE A 167 -4.73 15.94 16.35
N ARG A 168 -5.19 17.09 16.86
CA ARG A 168 -4.39 17.93 17.77
C ARG A 168 -4.08 17.23 19.08
#